data_AF-A0A855GD96-F1
#
_entry.id   AF-A0A855GD96-F1
#
_cell.length_a   1.000
_cell.length_b   1.000
_cell.length_c   1.000
_cell.angle_alpha   90.00
_cell.angle_beta   90.00
_cell.angle_gamma   90.00
#
_symmetry.space_group_name_H-M   'P 1'
#
loop_
_entity.id
_entity.type
_entity.pdbx_description
1 polymer ?
#
loop_
_entity_poly.entity_id
_entity_poly.type
_entity_poly.pdbx_seq_one_letter_code
_entity_poly.pdbx_strand_id
1 'polypeptide(L)'
;MLNLKESRHMYLKVEERAVLLLHSFTGTTRDVKDLAYNLNKQGFACYVPAYKGHGLSIEAFLGYQIDDWWNQVLRSYQFLIDEGYEEINVLGVSLG
;
A
#
# COMPACT_ATOMS: atom_id res chain seq x y z
N MET A 1 14.33 -10.77 22.21
CA MET A 1 13.14 -9.99 21.83
C MET A 1 13.09 -9.89 20.31
N LEU A 2 11.96 -10.22 19.69
CA LEU A 2 11.75 -10.00 18.24
C LEU A 2 11.62 -8.50 17.98
N ASN A 3 12.42 -7.97 17.05
CA ASN A 3 12.36 -6.56 16.64
C ASN A 3 11.34 -6.41 15.52
N LEU A 4 10.06 -6.31 15.88
CA LEU A 4 8.97 -6.04 14.94
C LEU A 4 9.01 -4.57 14.51
N LYS A 5 8.88 -4.32 13.21
CA LYS A 5 8.86 -2.98 12.63
C LYS A 5 7.59 -2.82 11.82
N GLU A 6 7.00 -1.64 11.93
CA GLU A 6 5.83 -1.27 11.14
C GLU A 6 6.13 -1.43 9.65
N SER A 7 5.12 -1.92 8.91
CA SER A 7 5.22 -1.99 7.46
C SER A 7 5.44 -0.59 6.89
N ARG A 8 6.22 -0.49 5.81
CA ARG A 8 6.52 0.78 5.16
C ARG A 8 5.82 0.85 3.81
N HIS A 9 5.34 2.06 3.50
CA HIS A 9 4.89 2.38 2.15
C HIS A 9 5.99 2.06 1.13
N MET A 10 5.59 1.61 -0.05
CA MET A 10 6.49 1.43 -1.18
C MET A 10 5.97 2.22 -2.37
N TYR A 11 6.80 3.10 -2.91
CA TYR A 11 6.49 3.87 -4.12
C TYR A 11 7.57 3.64 -5.17
N LEU A 12 7.14 3.18 -6.35
CA LEU A 12 7.98 2.99 -7.53
C LEU A 12 7.48 3.98 -8.60
N LYS A 13 8.21 5.07 -8.81
CA LYS A 13 7.79 6.16 -9.70
C LYS A 13 8.10 5.86 -11.17
N VAL A 14 7.15 6.22 -12.04
CA VAL A 14 7.23 6.30 -13.53
C VAL A 14 6.28 7.42 -13.99
N GLU A 15 6.44 8.05 -15.14
CA GLU A 15 5.69 9.27 -15.50
C GLU A 15 4.27 9.06 -16.09
N GLU A 16 3.92 7.86 -16.58
CA GLU A 16 2.67 7.69 -17.36
C GLU A 16 1.44 7.25 -16.55
N ARG A 17 1.40 6.00 -16.07
CA ARG A 17 0.20 5.40 -15.46
C ARG A 17 0.50 4.89 -14.07
N ALA A 18 -0.43 5.10 -13.13
CA ALA A 18 -0.27 4.65 -11.76
C ALA A 18 -1.18 3.48 -11.40
N VAL A 19 -0.67 2.64 -10.49
CA VAL A 19 -1.39 1.54 -9.85
C VAL A 19 -1.26 1.66 -8.34
N LEU A 20 -2.39 1.78 -7.65
CA LEU A 20 -2.49 1.65 -6.20
C LEU A 20 -2.72 0.17 -5.85
N LEU A 21 -1.80 -0.42 -5.08
CA LEU A 21 -1.83 -1.84 -4.73
C LEU A 21 -2.12 -2.01 -3.23
N LEU A 22 -3.22 -2.69 -2.92
CA LEU A 22 -3.78 -2.79 -1.58
C LEU A 22 -3.57 -4.21 -1.01
N HIS A 23 -2.94 -4.33 0.17
CA HIS A 23 -2.56 -5.62 0.76
C HIS A 23 -3.68 -6.24 1.61
N SER A 24 -3.50 -7.50 2.01
CA SER A 24 -4.52 -8.29 2.71
C SER A 24 -4.69 -7.91 4.18
N PHE A 25 -5.79 -8.38 4.79
CA PHE A 25 -6.01 -8.31 6.24
C PHE A 25 -4.94 -9.13 6.96
N THR A 26 -4.32 -8.57 8.00
CA THR A 26 -3.15 -9.11 8.72
C THR A 26 -1.84 -9.19 7.90
N GLY A 27 -1.90 -8.93 6.59
CA GLY A 27 -0.74 -8.90 5.70
C GLY A 27 0.12 -7.64 5.81
N THR A 28 1.04 -7.47 4.86
CA THR A 28 1.86 -6.24 4.77
C THR A 28 2.08 -5.86 3.31
N THR A 29 2.79 -4.75 3.04
CA THR A 29 3.20 -4.40 1.67
C THR A 29 3.98 -5.50 0.93
N ARG A 30 4.46 -6.54 1.64
CA ARG A 30 5.07 -7.73 1.04
C ARG A 30 4.12 -8.55 0.17
N ASP A 31 2.83 -8.58 0.49
CA ASP A 31 1.82 -9.40 -0.22
C ASP A 31 1.75 -9.09 -1.72
N VAL A 32 1.98 -7.82 -2.05
CA VAL A 32 1.89 -7.29 -3.42
C VAL A 32 3.23 -6.79 -3.94
N LYS A 33 4.33 -7.04 -3.21
CA LYS A 33 5.67 -6.54 -3.56
C LYS A 33 6.12 -7.00 -4.94
N ASP A 34 6.00 -8.29 -5.21
CA ASP A 34 6.45 -8.84 -6.49
C ASP A 34 5.56 -8.38 -7.64
N LEU A 35 4.25 -8.23 -7.41
CA LEU A 35 3.33 -7.64 -8.38
C LEU A 35 3.74 -6.19 -8.70
N ALA A 36 4.04 -5.38 -7.68
CA ALA A 36 4.49 -4.00 -7.88
C ALA A 36 5.75 -3.91 -8.75
N TYR A 37 6.77 -4.75 -8.48
CA TYR A 37 7.98 -4.75 -9.33
C TYR A 37 7.70 -5.24 -10.75
N ASN A 38 6.81 -6.22 -10.93
CA ASN A 38 6.47 -6.72 -12.27
C ASN A 38 5.66 -5.69 -13.07
N LEU A 39 4.76 -4.94 -12.45
CA LEU A 39 4.03 -3.83 -13.08
C LEU A 39 4.97 -2.66 -13.37
N ASN A 40 5.87 -2.34 -12.46
CA ASN A 40 6.84 -1.27 -12.65
C ASN A 40 7.79 -1.52 -13.81
N LYS A 41 8.26 -2.76 -13.99
CA LYS A 41 9.02 -3.18 -15.18
C LYS A 41 8.25 -3.00 -16.49
N GLN A 42 6.92 -2.92 -16.44
CA GLN A 42 6.04 -2.70 -17.59
C GLN A 42 5.65 -1.22 -17.78
N GLY A 43 6.23 -0.30 -17.00
CA GLY A 43 6.01 1.14 -17.15
C GLY A 43 4.94 1.73 -16.22
N PHE A 44 4.41 0.95 -15.26
CA PHE A 44 3.45 1.47 -14.29
C PHE A 44 4.15 2.04 -13.05
N ALA A 45 3.81 3.26 -12.66
CA ALA A 45 4.07 3.71 -11.31
C ALA A 45 3.26 2.83 -10.33
N CYS A 46 3.87 2.40 -9.23
CA CYS A 46 3.21 1.54 -8.26
C CYS A 46 3.32 2.14 -6.87
N TYR A 47 2.19 2.30 -6.19
CA TYR A 47 2.16 2.72 -4.80
C TYR A 47 1.46 1.69 -3.93
N VAL A 48 2.14 1.28 -2.86
CA VAL A 48 1.66 0.28 -1.91
C VAL A 48 1.56 0.91 -0.53
N PRO A 49 0.38 1.34 -0.07
CA PRO A 49 0.20 1.81 1.30
C PRO A 49 0.49 0.70 2.32
N ALA A 50 1.14 1.05 3.43
CA ALA A 50 1.16 0.24 4.64
C ALA A 50 0.00 0.70 5.53
N TYR A 51 -0.88 -0.22 5.89
CA TYR A 51 -1.94 0.06 6.85
C TYR A 51 -1.38 0.15 8.27
N LYS A 52 -1.86 1.13 9.04
CA LYS A 52 -1.43 1.31 10.44
C LYS A 52 -1.63 0.02 11.23
N GLY A 53 -0.67 -0.29 12.09
CA GLY A 53 -0.70 -1.49 12.93
C GLY A 53 -0.27 -2.79 12.23
N HIS A 54 -0.26 -2.85 10.90
CA HIS A 54 0.15 -4.05 10.18
C HIS A 54 1.67 -4.24 10.24
N GLY A 55 2.11 -5.49 10.48
CA GLY A 55 3.51 -5.84 10.74
C GLY A 55 4.00 -5.56 12.17
N LEU A 56 3.13 -5.05 13.06
CA LEU A 56 3.41 -4.89 14.49
C LEU A 56 2.93 -6.11 15.31
N SER A 57 3.09 -6.04 16.64
CA SER A 57 2.51 -7.06 17.53
C SER A 57 0.97 -7.02 17.50
N ILE A 58 0.34 -8.10 17.97
CA ILE A 58 -1.13 -8.21 18.01
C ILE A 58 -1.74 -7.10 18.87
N GLU A 59 -1.11 -6.76 20.01
CA GLU A 59 -1.59 -5.70 20.91
C GLU A 59 -1.58 -4.34 20.23
N ALA A 60 -0.54 -4.05 19.43
CA ALA A 60 -0.46 -2.80 18.66
C ALA A 60 -1.44 -2.81 17.48
N PHE A 61 -1.60 -3.95 16.80
CA PHE A 61 -2.53 -4.11 15.69
C PHE A 61 -3.99 -3.85 16.10
N LEU A 62 -4.39 -4.35 17.27
CA LEU A 62 -5.75 -4.17 17.82
C LEU A 62 -6.09 -2.71 18.19
N GLY A 63 -5.10 -1.82 18.21
CA GLY A 63 -5.30 -0.38 18.43
C GLY A 63 -5.83 0.38 17.21
N TYR A 64 -5.94 -0.28 16.04
CA TYR A 64 -6.37 0.34 14.78
C TYR A 64 -7.63 -0.32 14.23
N GLN A 65 -8.40 0.45 13.47
CA GLN A 65 -9.68 0.00 12.90
C GLN A 65 -9.75 0.26 11.40
N ILE A 66 -10.82 -0.23 10.77
CA ILE A 66 -11.01 -0.12 9.32
C ILE A 66 -10.97 1.33 8.82
N ASP A 67 -11.44 2.29 9.60
CA ASP A 67 -11.39 3.71 9.27
C ASP A 67 -9.95 4.24 9.20
N ASP A 68 -9.03 3.74 10.03
CA ASP A 68 -7.61 4.12 9.94
C ASP A 68 -7.00 3.67 8.61
N TRP A 69 -7.33 2.44 8.20
CA TRP A 69 -6.81 1.83 6.98
C TRP A 69 -7.45 2.47 5.75
N TRP A 70 -8.76 2.72 5.78
CA TRP A 70 -9.47 3.43 4.71
C TRP A 70 -8.94 4.84 4.50
N ASN A 71 -8.73 5.60 5.59
CA ASN A 71 -8.11 6.92 5.50
C ASN A 71 -6.68 6.85 4.95
N GLN A 72 -5.93 5.76 5.19
CA GLN A 72 -4.63 5.54 4.57
C GLN A 72 -4.74 5.30 3.06
N VAL A 73 -5.71 4.50 2.62
CA VAL A 73 -5.99 4.30 1.19
C VAL A 73 -6.32 5.63 0.50
N LEU A 74 -7.20 6.43 1.09
CA LEU A 74 -7.57 7.75 0.55
C LEU A 74 -6.38 8.71 0.46
N ARG A 75 -5.55 8.79 1.50
CA ARG A 75 -4.30 9.59 1.46
C ARG A 75 -3.37 9.09 0.37
N SER A 76 -3.30 7.78 0.18
CA SER A 76 -2.41 7.20 -0.81
C SER A 76 -2.89 7.38 -2.25
N TYR A 77 -4.21 7.38 -2.46
CA TYR A 77 -4.82 7.78 -3.72
C TYR A 77 -4.59 9.27 -4.01
N GLN A 78 -4.81 10.15 -3.02
CA GLN A 78 -4.56 11.58 -3.17
C GLN A 78 -3.08 11.87 -3.50
N PHE A 79 -2.15 11.16 -2.87
CA PHE A 79 -0.72 11.27 -3.19
C PHE A 79 -0.43 11.01 -4.68
N LEU A 80 -1.09 10.01 -5.29
CA LEU A 80 -0.92 9.75 -6.72
C LEU A 80 -1.51 10.87 -7.60
N ILE A 81 -2.64 11.45 -7.20
CA ILE A 81 -3.20 12.63 -7.89
C ILE A 81 -2.21 13.80 -7.79
N ASP A 82 -1.67 14.06 -6.61
CA ASP A 82 -0.75 15.17 -6.35
C ASP A 82 0.59 14.99 -7.10
N GLU A 83 1.00 13.75 -7.36
CA GLU A 83 2.15 13.42 -8.22
C GLU A 83 1.89 13.64 -9.72
N GLY A 84 0.64 13.92 -10.12
CA GLY A 84 0.25 14.26 -11.48
C GLY A 84 -0.35 13.11 -12.30
N TYR A 85 -0.69 11.97 -11.68
CA TYR A 85 -1.30 10.86 -12.40
C TYR A 85 -2.78 11.11 -12.70
N GLU A 86 -3.13 11.15 -13.98
CA GLU A 86 -4.54 11.27 -14.44
C GLU A 86 -5.26 9.91 -14.48
N GLU A 87 -4.52 8.82 -14.74
CA GLU A 87 -5.06 7.46 -14.78
C GLU A 87 -4.47 6.63 -13.63
N ILE A 88 -5.32 6.29 -12.65
CA ILE A 88 -4.96 5.49 -11.48
C ILE A 88 -5.83 4.23 -11.46
N ASN A 89 -5.20 3.08 -11.65
CA ASN A 89 -5.83 1.77 -11.47
C ASN A 89 -5.66 1.31 -10.01
N VAL A 90 -6.63 0.58 -9.47
CA VAL A 90 -6.57 0.04 -8.10
C VAL A 90 -6.69 -1.47 -8.16
N LEU A 91 -5.76 -2.18 -7.53
CA LEU A 91 -5.81 -3.64 -7.35
C LEU A 91 -5.63 -3.97 -5.88
N GLY A 92 -6.38 -4.97 -5.42
CA GLY A 92 -6.43 -5.37 -4.03
C GLY A 92 -6.50 -6.87 -3.85
N VAL A 93 -6.02 -7.34 -2.68
CA VAL A 93 -6.14 -8.73 -2.26
C VAL A 93 -6.90 -8.81 -0.94
N SER A 94 -7.99 -9.59 -0.94
CA SER A 94 -8.83 -9.83 0.24
C SER A 94 -9.47 -8.55 0.81
N LEU A 95 -8.89 -7.93 1.84
CA LEU A 95 -9.34 -6.66 2.40
C LEU A 95 -9.00 -5.48 1.49
N GLY A 96 -7.86 -5.58 0.81
CA GLY A 96 -7.39 -4.55 -0.10
C GLY A 96 -8.27 -4.41 -1.32
#